data_AF-A0A8S9FE84-F1
#
_entry.id   AF-A0A8S9FE84-F1
#
_cell.length_a   1.000
_cell.length_b   1.000
_cell.length_c   1.000
_cell.angle_alpha   90.00
_cell.angle_beta   90.00
_cell.angle_gamma   90.00
#
_symmetry.space_group_name_H-M   'P 1'
#
loop_
_entity.id
_entity.type
_entity.pdbx_description
1 polymer ?
#
loop_
_entity_poly.entity_id
_entity_poly.type
_entity_poly.pdbx_seq_one_letter_code
_entity_poly.pdbx_strand_id
1 'polypeptide(L)'
;MVTSVEGDMNYCCKVDLKPWHFWNKKGYKSFEVEGNPVEVYWDFRSAKFTSSPEPSSDFYVALVAEEEVVLLVGDYKKKAFKRTKSRPALVEAALFYKKENVFGKKSFATRAKFYDRKKEHEINVESSISGTKEPEMWISIDGIVLVQVKNLQWKFRGNQTVLVDKQPVQVFWDVYDWLFSAPGTGHGLFIFKPGTAEDSDMEGSGHGGGGESDTSTGSRYHSTKSGSWPPEFCLFLYAWKLE
;
A
#
# COMPACT_ATOMS: atom_id res chain seq x y z
N MET A 1 12.88 -3.48 12.19
CA MET A 1 13.81 -4.05 11.19
C MET A 1 13.65 -5.56 11.28
N VAL A 2 12.85 -6.15 10.39
CA VAL A 2 12.71 -7.62 10.33
C VAL A 2 13.64 -8.07 9.23
N THR A 3 14.82 -8.53 9.62
CA THR A 3 15.72 -9.29 8.76
C THR A 3 15.22 -10.72 8.76
N SER A 4 14.58 -11.14 7.66
CA SER A 4 14.29 -12.55 7.44
C SER A 4 15.56 -13.23 6.95
N VAL A 5 15.79 -14.42 7.46
CA VAL A 5 16.96 -15.28 7.24
C VAL A 5 16.76 -16.05 5.92
N GLU A 6 17.90 -16.40 5.29
CA GLU A 6 18.09 -17.09 3.99
C GLU A 6 18.05 -16.21 2.73
N GLY A 7 19.24 -15.77 2.32
CA GLY A 7 19.54 -15.41 0.92
C GLY A 7 18.94 -14.09 0.42
N ASP A 8 19.24 -12.97 1.09
CA ASP A 8 18.85 -11.62 0.66
C ASP A 8 19.54 -11.22 -0.67
N MET A 9 19.07 -11.74 -1.79
CA MET A 9 19.30 -11.16 -3.13
C MET A 9 18.47 -9.88 -3.25
N ASN A 10 18.77 -8.89 -2.41
CA ASN A 10 18.11 -7.58 -2.46
C ASN A 10 18.69 -6.76 -3.61
N TYR A 11 18.26 -7.09 -4.84
CA TYR A 11 18.58 -6.31 -6.03
C TYR A 11 17.88 -4.95 -5.96
N CYS A 12 18.61 -3.92 -5.50
CA CYS A 12 18.05 -2.59 -5.25
C CYS A 12 18.60 -1.53 -6.22
N CYS A 13 17.68 -0.84 -6.90
CA CYS A 13 17.96 0.40 -7.63
C CYS A 13 17.24 1.56 -6.95
N LYS A 14 18.00 2.41 -6.26
CA LYS A 14 17.51 3.64 -5.64
C LYS A 14 17.80 4.84 -6.54
N VAL A 15 16.76 5.62 -6.83
CA VAL A 15 16.85 6.88 -7.59
C VAL A 15 16.49 8.03 -6.66
N ASP A 16 17.47 8.88 -6.33
CA ASP A 16 17.27 10.04 -5.47
C ASP A 16 16.99 11.32 -6.29
N LEU A 17 15.80 11.89 -6.09
CA LEU A 17 15.41 13.17 -6.66
C LEU A 17 15.79 14.31 -5.71
N LYS A 18 17.01 14.84 -5.86
CA LYS A 18 17.46 15.99 -5.06
C LYS A 18 16.85 17.30 -5.61
N PRO A 19 16.52 18.28 -4.73
CA PRO A 19 15.95 19.56 -5.15
C PRO A 19 16.91 20.43 -5.99
N TRP A 20 18.22 20.17 -5.91
CA TRP A 20 19.23 20.98 -6.57
C TRP A 20 19.25 20.77 -8.09
N HIS A 21 19.44 21.86 -8.82
CA HIS A 21 19.29 21.87 -10.27
C HIS A 21 20.36 20.98 -10.94
N PHE A 22 19.89 20.00 -11.71
CA PHE A 22 20.58 19.24 -12.77
C PHE A 22 21.10 17.83 -12.50
N TRP A 23 21.36 17.37 -11.27
CA TRP A 23 21.96 16.04 -11.09
C TRP A 23 20.90 14.99 -10.67
N ASN A 24 20.89 13.85 -11.36
CA ASN A 24 20.08 12.63 -11.14
C ASN A 24 18.60 12.59 -11.56
N LYS A 25 18.01 13.67 -12.13
CA LYS A 25 16.62 13.63 -12.64
C LYS A 25 16.44 12.76 -13.89
N LYS A 26 17.51 12.34 -14.55
CA LYS A 26 17.48 11.37 -15.66
C LYS A 26 18.71 10.49 -15.55
N GLY A 27 18.57 9.20 -15.83
CA GLY A 27 19.70 8.29 -15.78
C GLY A 27 19.38 6.90 -16.31
N TYR A 28 20.38 6.04 -16.17
CA TYR A 28 20.24 4.61 -16.33
C TYR A 28 21.13 3.90 -15.30
N LYS A 29 20.78 2.68 -14.92
CA LYS A 29 21.56 1.79 -14.06
C LYS A 29 21.35 0.36 -14.52
N SER A 30 22.41 -0.43 -14.63
CA SER A 30 22.32 -1.87 -14.90
C SER A 30 22.80 -2.67 -13.68
N PHE A 31 22.25 -3.87 -13.51
CA PHE A 31 22.67 -4.86 -12.54
C PHE A 31 22.22 -6.25 -13.00
N GLU A 32 22.75 -7.29 -12.38
CA GLU A 32 22.36 -8.67 -12.67
C GLU A 32 21.34 -9.16 -11.64
N VAL A 33 20.32 -9.88 -12.11
CA VAL A 33 19.32 -10.58 -11.29
C VAL A 33 19.39 -12.04 -11.68
N GLU A 34 19.86 -12.90 -10.77
CA GLU A 34 20.01 -14.34 -10.99
C GLU A 34 20.82 -14.68 -12.27
N GLY A 35 21.85 -13.87 -12.57
CA GLY A 35 22.68 -14.02 -13.77
C GLY A 35 22.09 -13.40 -15.05
N ASN A 36 20.90 -12.81 -14.97
CA ASN A 36 20.27 -12.11 -16.09
C ASN A 36 20.52 -10.61 -16.00
N PRO A 37 20.99 -9.96 -17.08
CA PRO A 37 21.20 -8.52 -17.10
C PRO A 37 19.86 -7.77 -17.08
N VAL A 38 19.73 -6.84 -16.14
CA VAL A 38 18.56 -5.98 -15.98
C VAL A 38 19.00 -4.52 -16.03
N GLU A 39 18.24 -3.69 -16.75
CA GLU A 39 18.51 -2.27 -16.90
C GLU A 39 17.33 -1.43 -16.40
N VAL A 40 17.63 -0.38 -15.64
CA VAL A 40 16.66 0.60 -15.17
C VAL A 40 16.95 1.92 -15.84
N TYR A 41 15.94 2.51 -16.48
CA TYR A 41 15.99 3.84 -17.09
C TYR A 41 15.00 4.77 -16.40
N TRP A 42 15.36 6.03 -16.19
CA TRP A 42 14.42 7.00 -15.64
C TRP A 42 14.60 8.39 -16.25
N ASP A 43 13.50 9.14 -16.34
CA ASP A 43 13.50 10.57 -16.67
C ASP A 43 12.36 11.28 -15.92
N PHE A 44 12.72 12.04 -14.91
CA PHE A 44 11.88 12.92 -14.09
C PHE A 44 12.11 14.40 -14.40
N ARG A 45 12.84 14.76 -15.46
CA ARG A 45 13.17 16.18 -15.75
C ARG A 45 11.94 17.05 -16.02
N SER A 46 10.89 16.44 -16.58
CA SER A 46 9.62 17.10 -16.87
C SER A 46 8.54 16.76 -15.84
N ALA A 47 8.87 15.98 -14.80
CA ALA A 47 7.92 15.49 -13.83
C ALA A 47 7.16 16.65 -13.17
N LYS A 48 5.83 16.55 -13.18
CA LYS A 48 4.94 17.49 -12.48
C LYS A 48 4.58 16.93 -11.13
N PHE A 49 4.75 17.75 -10.10
CA PHE A 49 4.35 17.42 -8.73
C PHE A 49 3.12 18.25 -8.37
N THR A 50 2.18 17.65 -7.65
CA THR A 50 1.05 18.36 -7.06
C THR A 50 1.38 18.66 -5.60
N SER A 51 0.41 18.66 -4.69
CA SER A 51 0.64 18.78 -3.24
C SER A 51 1.37 17.57 -2.62
N SER A 52 1.62 16.51 -3.39
CA SER A 52 2.30 15.27 -2.96
C SER A 52 3.73 15.20 -3.49
N PRO A 53 4.68 14.58 -2.74
CA PRO A 53 6.03 14.29 -3.23
C PRO A 53 6.06 13.27 -4.39
N GLU A 54 4.95 12.59 -4.69
CA GLU A 54 4.84 11.69 -5.83
C GLU A 54 4.66 12.46 -7.16
N PRO A 55 5.44 12.14 -8.22
CA PRO A 55 5.22 12.67 -9.55
C PRO A 55 3.82 12.30 -10.08
N SER A 56 3.06 13.29 -10.54
CA SER A 56 1.72 13.12 -11.08
C SER A 56 1.68 12.83 -12.59
N SER A 57 2.67 13.33 -13.34
CA SER A 57 2.71 13.25 -14.81
C SER A 57 4.09 13.66 -15.36
N ASP A 58 4.28 13.46 -16.66
CA ASP A 58 5.45 13.81 -17.45
C ASP A 58 6.77 13.14 -17.00
N PHE A 59 6.69 11.88 -16.55
CA PHE A 59 7.85 11.11 -16.11
C PHE A 59 7.81 9.64 -16.58
N TYR A 60 8.96 8.96 -16.49
CA TYR A 60 8.98 7.50 -16.54
C TYR A 60 10.10 6.88 -15.69
N VAL A 61 9.84 5.65 -15.23
CA VAL A 61 10.84 4.67 -14.80
C VAL A 61 10.55 3.37 -15.58
N ALA A 62 11.54 2.85 -16.30
CA ALA A 62 11.42 1.66 -17.12
C ALA A 62 12.43 0.60 -16.67
N LEU A 63 11.96 -0.61 -16.44
CA LEU A 63 12.78 -1.80 -16.22
C LEU A 63 12.83 -2.58 -17.54
N VAL A 64 14.04 -2.93 -17.97
CA VAL A 64 14.31 -3.68 -19.20
C VAL A 64 15.01 -4.98 -18.86
N ALA A 65 14.51 -6.07 -19.40
CA ALA A 65 15.13 -7.39 -19.35
C ALA A 65 14.91 -8.06 -20.72
N GLU A 66 15.92 -8.77 -21.24
CA GLU A 66 15.83 -9.50 -22.52
C GLU A 66 15.29 -8.66 -23.69
N GLU A 67 15.74 -7.40 -23.80
CA GLU A 67 15.30 -6.44 -24.83
C GLU A 67 13.80 -6.08 -24.78
N GLU A 68 13.11 -6.41 -23.70
CA GLU A 68 11.72 -6.04 -23.41
C GLU A 68 11.62 -5.06 -22.24
N VAL A 69 10.72 -4.07 -22.33
CA VAL A 69 10.31 -3.25 -21.19
C VAL A 69 9.30 -4.04 -20.36
N VAL A 70 9.78 -4.67 -19.29
CA VAL A 70 8.99 -5.54 -18.40
C VAL A 70 8.19 -4.78 -17.34
N LEU A 71 8.62 -3.56 -17.00
CA LEU A 71 7.87 -2.66 -16.12
C LEU A 71 8.04 -1.22 -16.60
N LEU A 72 6.93 -0.48 -16.67
CA LEU A 72 6.94 0.95 -17.00
C LEU A 72 6.02 1.70 -16.05
N VAL A 73 6.61 2.56 -15.21
CA VAL A 73 5.90 3.47 -14.32
C VAL A 73 5.94 4.87 -14.92
N GLY A 74 4.81 5.57 -14.92
CA GLY A 74 4.66 6.92 -15.48
C GLY A 74 3.97 6.94 -16.86
N ASP A 75 3.66 8.15 -17.30
CA ASP A 75 2.86 8.44 -18.51
C ASP A 75 3.73 8.75 -19.75
N TYR A 76 5.04 8.95 -19.58
CA TYR A 76 5.94 9.36 -20.67
C TYR A 76 6.41 8.19 -21.56
N LYS A 77 5.49 7.29 -21.93
CA LYS A 77 5.76 5.99 -22.56
C LYS A 77 6.58 6.08 -23.86
N LYS A 78 6.21 6.98 -24.77
CA LYS A 78 6.91 7.16 -26.06
C LYS A 78 8.41 7.46 -25.88
N LYS A 79 8.75 8.24 -24.84
CA LYS A 79 10.13 8.62 -24.52
C LYS A 79 10.90 7.46 -23.90
N ALA A 80 10.24 6.66 -23.06
CA ALA A 80 10.80 5.44 -22.50
C ALA A 80 11.20 4.47 -23.61
N PHE A 81 10.27 4.06 -24.49
CA PHE A 81 10.55 3.12 -25.58
C PHE A 81 11.60 3.64 -26.57
N LYS A 82 11.58 4.95 -26.90
CA LYS A 82 12.63 5.54 -27.74
C LYS A 82 14.01 5.49 -27.07
N ARG A 83 14.07 5.61 -25.75
CA ARG A 83 15.33 5.61 -24.99
C ARG A 83 15.89 4.20 -24.83
N THR A 84 15.05 3.23 -24.51
CA THR A 84 15.44 1.84 -24.27
C THR A 84 15.71 1.09 -25.57
N LYS A 85 15.06 1.48 -26.69
CA LYS A 85 15.05 0.73 -27.96
C LYS A 85 14.48 -0.69 -27.81
N SER A 86 13.74 -0.92 -26.74
CA SER A 86 13.12 -2.20 -26.38
C SER A 86 11.65 -2.20 -26.74
N ARG A 87 11.09 -3.39 -27.00
CA ARG A 87 9.64 -3.56 -27.21
C ARG A 87 8.89 -3.67 -25.88
N PRO A 88 7.56 -3.45 -25.84
CA PRO A 88 6.76 -3.82 -24.67
C PRO A 88 6.84 -5.33 -24.43
N ALA A 89 6.82 -5.74 -23.16
CA ALA A 89 6.63 -7.13 -22.79
C ALA A 89 5.24 -7.64 -23.21
N LEU A 90 5.14 -8.95 -23.47
CA LEU A 90 3.86 -9.60 -23.81
C LEU A 90 2.89 -9.66 -22.63
N VAL A 91 3.43 -9.66 -21.42
CA VAL A 91 2.67 -9.74 -20.16
C VAL A 91 2.92 -8.47 -19.36
N GLU A 92 1.85 -7.83 -18.91
CA GLU A 92 1.97 -6.66 -18.03
C GLU A 92 2.39 -7.06 -16.62
N ALA A 93 3.27 -6.25 -16.01
CA ALA A 93 3.64 -6.42 -14.62
C ALA A 93 2.42 -6.33 -13.68
N ALA A 94 2.29 -7.30 -12.78
CA ALA A 94 1.28 -7.26 -11.73
C ALA A 94 1.83 -6.54 -10.49
N LEU A 95 1.06 -5.59 -9.93
CA LEU A 95 1.38 -4.96 -8.65
C LEU A 95 0.90 -5.85 -7.50
N PHE A 96 1.83 -6.42 -6.75
CA PHE A 96 1.55 -7.29 -5.60
C PHE A 96 1.38 -6.51 -4.30
N TYR A 97 2.22 -5.50 -4.07
CA TYR A 97 2.10 -4.65 -2.91
C TYR A 97 2.65 -3.25 -3.19
N LYS A 98 2.13 -2.27 -2.45
CA LYS A 98 2.64 -0.91 -2.39
C LYS A 98 3.06 -0.64 -0.94
N LYS A 99 4.28 -0.16 -0.74
CA LYS A 99 4.77 0.28 0.58
C LYS A 99 5.13 1.75 0.52
N GLU A 100 4.54 2.55 1.38
CA GLU A 100 4.72 4.00 1.38
C GLU A 100 5.07 4.54 2.76
N ASN A 101 5.90 5.58 2.77
CA ASN A 101 6.16 6.39 3.95
C ASN A 101 5.61 7.78 3.68
N VAL A 102 4.64 8.21 4.48
CA VAL A 102 4.02 9.53 4.40
C VAL A 102 4.32 10.30 5.69
N PHE A 103 4.52 11.60 5.56
CA PHE A 103 4.89 12.46 6.68
C PHE A 103 3.85 13.56 6.84
N GLY A 104 3.41 13.80 8.06
CA GLY A 104 2.32 14.72 8.35
C GLY A 104 2.15 14.97 9.84
N LYS A 105 1.38 15.99 10.22
CA LYS A 105 1.14 16.30 11.64
C LYS A 105 -0.05 15.52 12.20
N LYS A 106 -1.17 15.59 11.49
CA LYS A 106 -2.46 15.00 11.91
C LYS A 106 -3.18 14.23 10.81
N SER A 107 -2.79 14.41 9.54
CA SER A 107 -3.48 13.91 8.36
C SER A 107 -2.44 13.30 7.42
N PHE A 108 -2.75 12.12 6.87
CA PHE A 108 -1.83 11.27 6.12
C PHE A 108 -2.55 10.68 4.92
N ALA A 109 -2.29 11.23 3.74
CA ALA A 109 -2.96 10.83 2.52
C ALA A 109 -2.10 9.86 1.68
N THR A 110 -2.76 8.89 1.05
CA THR A 110 -2.19 7.98 0.05
C THR A 110 -3.27 7.64 -0.97
N ARG A 111 -2.87 6.97 -2.06
CA ARG A 111 -3.78 6.50 -3.11
C ARG A 111 -3.48 5.05 -3.45
N ALA A 112 -4.53 4.26 -3.62
CA ALA A 112 -4.39 2.86 -3.99
C ALA A 112 -5.57 2.35 -4.83
N LYS A 113 -5.30 1.27 -5.55
CA LYS A 113 -6.26 0.56 -6.40
C LYS A 113 -6.48 -0.82 -5.79
N PHE A 114 -7.64 -1.03 -5.17
CA PHE A 114 -7.93 -2.28 -4.46
C PHE A 114 -8.34 -3.42 -5.42
N TYR A 115 -9.33 -3.17 -6.28
CA TYR A 115 -9.96 -4.22 -7.12
C TYR A 115 -9.61 -4.10 -8.60
N ASP A 116 -10.57 -3.91 -9.54
CA ASP A 116 -10.42 -3.91 -11.03
C ASP A 116 -9.33 -2.95 -11.58
N ARG A 117 -8.47 -2.38 -10.74
CA ARG A 117 -7.26 -1.58 -11.04
C ARG A 117 -7.51 -0.36 -11.93
N LYS A 118 -8.76 -0.06 -12.25
CA LYS A 118 -9.19 1.10 -13.04
C LYS A 118 -9.43 2.31 -12.16
N LYS A 119 -10.14 2.14 -11.04
CA LYS A 119 -10.40 3.23 -10.09
C LYS A 119 -9.33 3.24 -9.00
N GLU A 120 -8.73 4.42 -8.84
CA GLU A 120 -7.81 4.72 -7.76
C GLU A 120 -8.56 5.48 -6.67
N HIS A 121 -8.46 5.01 -5.44
CA HIS A 121 -9.12 5.58 -4.27
C HIS A 121 -8.16 6.46 -3.51
N GLU A 122 -8.66 7.60 -3.02
CA GLU A 122 -7.94 8.43 -2.07
C GLU A 122 -8.19 7.91 -0.66
N ILE A 123 -7.12 7.62 0.07
CA ILE A 123 -7.17 7.14 1.46
C ILE A 123 -6.55 8.22 2.33
N ASN A 124 -7.27 8.65 3.36
CA ASN A 124 -6.72 9.58 4.33
C ASN A 124 -6.85 8.99 5.74
N VAL A 125 -5.73 8.97 6.46
CA VAL A 125 -5.69 8.62 7.88
C VAL A 125 -5.49 9.90 8.67
N GLU A 126 -6.39 10.15 9.60
CA GLU A 126 -6.32 11.32 10.45
C GLU A 126 -6.31 10.93 11.92
N SER A 127 -5.68 11.77 12.74
CA SER A 127 -5.55 11.52 14.17
C SER A 127 -5.73 12.78 15.01
N SER A 128 -6.39 12.61 16.15
CA SER A 128 -6.51 13.57 17.22
C SER A 128 -5.96 12.94 18.49
N ILE A 129 -4.64 13.00 18.65
CA ILE A 129 -3.90 12.37 19.74
C ILE A 129 -3.33 13.40 20.72
N SER A 130 -3.18 14.66 20.30
CA SER A 130 -2.70 15.75 21.14
C SER A 130 -3.85 16.57 21.74
N GLY A 131 -3.77 16.87 23.03
CA GLY A 131 -4.72 17.71 23.76
C GLY A 131 -5.34 17.02 24.97
N THR A 132 -6.42 17.61 25.50
CA THR A 132 -7.15 17.10 26.69
C THR A 132 -8.22 16.06 26.36
N LYS A 133 -8.47 15.80 25.07
CA LYS A 133 -9.44 14.81 24.60
C LYS A 133 -8.82 13.43 24.55
N GLU A 134 -9.66 12.41 24.70
CA GLU A 134 -9.25 11.01 24.52
C GLU A 134 -8.69 10.81 23.09
N PRO A 135 -7.51 10.19 22.95
CA PRO A 135 -6.91 9.92 21.65
C PRO A 135 -7.86 9.16 20.71
N GLU A 136 -7.99 9.66 19.49
CA GLU A 136 -8.80 9.03 18.45
C GLU A 136 -8.11 9.10 17.07
N MET A 137 -8.52 8.21 16.18
CA MET A 137 -8.15 8.23 14.76
C MET A 137 -9.35 7.85 13.89
N TRP A 138 -9.28 8.23 12.62
CA TRP A 138 -10.22 7.76 11.61
C TRP A 138 -9.54 7.58 10.27
N ILE A 139 -10.13 6.72 9.45
CA ILE A 139 -9.67 6.41 8.10
C ILE A 139 -10.84 6.70 7.16
N SER A 140 -10.61 7.61 6.22
CA SER A 140 -11.54 7.90 5.14
C SER A 140 -11.03 7.37 3.81
N ILE A 141 -11.97 6.92 2.98
CA ILE A 141 -11.72 6.48 1.60
C ILE A 141 -12.68 7.26 0.71
N ASP A 142 -12.15 7.94 -0.31
CA ASP A 142 -12.89 8.85 -1.20
C ASP A 142 -13.73 9.88 -0.42
N GLY A 143 -13.20 10.39 0.70
CA GLY A 143 -13.86 11.37 1.56
C GLY A 143 -14.90 10.80 2.53
N ILE A 144 -15.19 9.49 2.49
CA ILE A 144 -16.13 8.83 3.39
C ILE A 144 -15.37 8.20 4.55
N VAL A 145 -15.72 8.53 5.79
CA VAL A 145 -15.13 7.90 6.98
C VAL A 145 -15.67 6.48 7.12
N LEU A 146 -14.79 5.48 7.02
CA LEU A 146 -15.15 4.06 7.08
C LEU A 146 -14.68 3.38 8.38
N VAL A 147 -13.61 3.89 8.98
CA VAL A 147 -13.10 3.44 10.28
C VAL A 147 -12.99 4.63 11.21
N GLN A 148 -13.52 4.52 12.43
CA GLN A 148 -13.29 5.49 13.50
C GLN A 148 -12.96 4.73 14.78
N VAL A 149 -11.79 4.99 15.34
CA VAL A 149 -11.31 4.35 16.57
C VAL A 149 -11.19 5.41 17.66
N LYS A 150 -12.14 5.39 18.58
CA LYS A 150 -12.10 6.16 19.84
C LYS A 150 -11.33 5.39 20.90
N ASN A 151 -10.84 6.08 21.91
CA ASN A 151 -10.10 5.50 23.03
C ASN A 151 -8.88 4.72 22.55
N LEU A 152 -8.12 5.33 21.64
CA LEU A 152 -7.03 4.72 20.90
C LEU A 152 -5.93 4.18 21.81
N GLN A 153 -5.76 4.75 23.01
CA GLN A 153 -4.85 4.23 24.05
C GLN A 153 -5.16 2.78 24.47
N TRP A 154 -6.38 2.30 24.24
CA TRP A 154 -6.79 0.92 24.50
C TRP A 154 -6.95 0.09 23.23
N LYS A 155 -6.97 0.73 22.05
CA LYS A 155 -7.26 0.12 20.75
C LYS A 155 -6.19 0.45 19.69
N PHE A 156 -4.95 0.68 20.14
CA PHE A 156 -3.84 1.11 19.29
C PHE A 156 -3.37 0.03 18.31
N ARG A 157 -3.81 -1.22 18.48
CA ARG A 157 -3.68 -2.29 17.50
C ARG A 157 -5.06 -2.89 17.25
N GLY A 158 -5.41 -3.12 15.99
CA GLY A 158 -6.68 -3.72 15.64
C GLY A 158 -6.89 -3.83 14.13
N ASN A 159 -8.08 -4.29 13.77
CA ASN A 159 -8.48 -4.44 12.38
C ASN A 159 -10.00 -4.28 12.22
N GLN A 160 -10.43 -3.95 11.00
CA GLN A 160 -11.83 -3.83 10.61
C GLN A 160 -11.96 -4.09 9.10
N THR A 161 -13.01 -4.80 8.69
CA THR A 161 -13.38 -4.91 7.28
C THR A 161 -14.38 -3.80 6.93
N VAL A 162 -14.12 -3.06 5.87
CA VAL A 162 -14.99 -2.01 5.35
C VAL A 162 -15.38 -2.30 3.91
N LEU A 163 -16.46 -1.69 3.42
CA LEU A 163 -16.87 -1.81 2.02
C LEU A 163 -16.41 -0.59 1.23
N VAL A 164 -15.61 -0.82 0.20
CA VAL A 164 -15.20 0.19 -0.79
C VAL A 164 -15.80 -0.24 -2.13
N ASP A 165 -16.66 0.59 -2.71
CA ASP A 165 -17.42 0.24 -3.94
C ASP A 165 -18.11 -1.13 -3.86
N LYS A 166 -18.71 -1.44 -2.68
CA LYS A 166 -19.38 -2.71 -2.36
C LYS A 166 -18.46 -3.94 -2.27
N GLN A 167 -17.15 -3.75 -2.26
CA GLN A 167 -16.17 -4.83 -2.14
C GLN A 167 -15.40 -4.73 -0.80
N PRO A 168 -15.11 -5.86 -0.13
CA PRO A 168 -14.61 -5.86 1.25
C PRO A 168 -13.10 -5.58 1.35
N VAL A 169 -12.69 -4.44 1.91
CA VAL A 169 -11.29 -4.15 2.21
C VAL A 169 -11.03 -4.37 3.70
N GLN A 170 -10.13 -5.28 4.04
CA GLN A 170 -9.61 -5.44 5.40
C GLN A 170 -8.58 -4.34 5.68
N VAL A 171 -8.80 -3.64 6.79
CA VAL A 171 -7.91 -2.58 7.27
C VAL A 171 -7.34 -3.01 8.61
N PHE A 172 -6.01 -3.01 8.72
CA PHE A 172 -5.30 -3.26 9.97
C PHE A 172 -4.56 -1.99 10.39
N TRP A 173 -4.43 -1.77 11.69
CA TRP A 173 -3.64 -0.67 12.22
C TRP A 173 -2.77 -1.12 13.40
N ASP A 174 -1.57 -0.55 13.45
CA ASP A 174 -0.72 -0.49 14.64
C ASP A 174 -0.21 0.94 14.77
N VAL A 175 -0.71 1.65 15.78
CA VAL A 175 -0.38 3.05 16.07
C VAL A 175 0.27 3.20 17.44
N TYR A 176 0.87 2.13 17.97
CA TYR A 176 1.56 2.16 19.25
C TYR A 176 2.61 3.29 19.30
N ASP A 177 3.44 3.41 18.27
CA ASP A 177 4.51 4.41 18.24
C ASP A 177 3.98 5.85 18.12
N TRP A 178 2.75 6.06 17.67
CA TRP A 178 2.13 7.40 17.71
C TRP A 178 1.76 7.87 19.10
N LEU A 179 1.57 6.94 20.05
CA LEU A 179 1.05 7.23 21.39
C LEU A 179 2.15 7.15 22.45
N PHE A 180 3.09 6.23 22.30
CA PHE A 180 4.00 5.83 23.37
C PHE A 180 5.49 6.04 23.06
N SER A 181 5.83 6.42 21.82
CA SER A 181 7.20 6.72 21.42
C SER A 181 7.49 8.22 21.48
N ALA A 182 8.77 8.59 21.52
CA ALA A 182 9.18 9.99 21.55
C ALA A 182 8.64 10.74 20.30
N PRO A 183 8.23 12.01 20.42
CA PRO A 183 7.79 12.80 19.28
C PRO A 183 8.78 12.72 18.10
N GLY A 184 8.26 12.59 16.88
CA GLY A 184 9.09 12.49 15.67
C GLY A 184 9.79 11.15 15.42
N THR A 185 9.76 10.20 16.37
CA THR A 185 10.48 8.92 16.24
C THR A 185 9.61 7.74 15.80
N GLY A 186 8.29 7.90 15.91
CA GLY A 186 7.31 6.83 15.72
C GLY A 186 6.45 6.95 14.46
N HIS A 187 5.96 5.82 13.96
CA HIS A 187 5.03 5.75 12.84
C HIS A 187 3.75 4.97 13.20
N GLY A 188 2.67 5.27 12.50
CA GLY A 188 1.48 4.43 12.48
C GLY A 188 1.57 3.53 11.26
N LEU A 189 1.38 2.24 11.43
CA LEU A 189 1.28 1.27 10.34
C LEU A 189 -0.18 1.01 10.03
N PHE A 190 -0.55 1.17 8.76
CA PHE A 190 -1.86 0.81 8.24
C PHE A 190 -1.69 -0.17 7.09
N ILE A 191 -2.45 -1.27 7.12
CA ILE A 191 -2.43 -2.28 6.05
C ILE A 191 -3.83 -2.35 5.45
N PHE A 192 -3.92 -2.20 4.14
CA PHE A 192 -5.16 -2.35 3.41
C PHE A 192 -5.03 -3.55 2.48
N LYS A 193 -5.92 -4.53 2.69
CA LYS A 193 -5.96 -5.78 1.95
C LYS A 193 -7.36 -5.95 1.35
N PRO A 194 -7.53 -5.91 0.02
CA PRO A 194 -8.76 -6.34 -0.64
C PRO A 194 -9.04 -7.79 -0.24
N GLY A 195 -10.25 -8.07 0.24
CA GLY A 195 -10.72 -9.42 0.54
C GLY A 195 -11.57 -9.98 -0.60
N THR A 196 -11.76 -11.31 -0.58
CA THR A 196 -12.71 -12.01 -1.44
C THR A 196 -14.15 -11.76 -0.96
N ALA A 197 -15.07 -11.60 -1.92
CA ALA A 197 -16.50 -11.45 -1.65
C ALA A 197 -17.19 -12.81 -1.42
N GLU A 198 -16.60 -13.67 -0.59
CA GLU A 198 -17.13 -14.97 -0.13
C GLU A 198 -16.46 -15.17 1.24
N ASP A 199 -17.10 -15.12 2.41
CA ASP A 199 -18.29 -15.87 2.84
C ASP A 199 -19.43 -14.95 3.34
N SER A 200 -20.41 -14.68 2.50
CA SER A 200 -21.77 -14.39 2.98
C SER A 200 -22.54 -15.69 2.97
N ASP A 201 -22.37 -16.53 4.00
CA ASP A 201 -23.24 -17.69 4.18
C ASP A 201 -24.65 -17.20 4.52
N MET A 202 -25.45 -17.11 3.47
CA MET A 202 -26.90 -17.05 3.54
C MET A 202 -27.37 -18.32 4.27
N GLU A 203 -28.22 -18.15 5.28
CA GLU A 203 -28.84 -19.25 6.03
C GLU A 203 -29.48 -20.27 5.08
N GLY A 204 -28.87 -21.46 5.00
CA GLY A 204 -29.42 -22.63 4.32
C GLY A 204 -30.09 -23.55 5.34
N SER A 205 -31.43 -23.54 5.33
CA SER A 205 -32.31 -24.46 6.05
C SER A 205 -31.98 -25.95 5.81
N GLY A 206 -31.91 -26.77 6.87
CA GLY A 206 -31.94 -28.23 6.71
C GLY A 206 -31.45 -29.09 7.89
N HIS A 207 -32.32 -29.32 8.88
CA HIS A 207 -32.52 -30.57 9.66
C HIS A 207 -31.35 -31.23 10.44
N GLY A 208 -31.51 -31.27 11.78
CA GLY A 208 -31.17 -32.47 12.58
C GLY A 208 -30.38 -32.27 13.87
N GLY A 209 -31.08 -32.24 15.01
CA GLY A 209 -30.65 -32.96 16.23
C GLY A 209 -29.83 -32.23 17.30
N GLY A 210 -30.53 -31.64 18.28
CA GLY A 210 -30.31 -31.81 19.73
C GLY A 210 -29.04 -31.27 20.42
N GLY A 211 -29.24 -30.37 21.39
CA GLY A 211 -28.34 -30.22 22.54
C GLY A 211 -27.99 -28.78 22.94
N GLU A 212 -28.72 -28.28 23.95
CA GLU A 212 -28.34 -27.31 25.02
C GLU A 212 -27.74 -25.91 24.68
N SER A 213 -28.39 -24.88 25.24
CA SER A 213 -27.93 -23.49 25.34
C SER A 213 -26.87 -23.35 26.47
N ASP A 214 -25.94 -22.40 26.55
CA ASP A 214 -26.07 -20.94 26.48
C ASP A 214 -24.76 -20.25 26.02
N THR A 215 -24.95 -19.23 25.18
CA THR A 215 -24.18 -17.98 25.00
C THR A 215 -22.64 -18.01 25.11
N SER A 216 -21.98 -18.29 23.99
CA SER A 216 -20.65 -17.73 23.70
C SER A 216 -20.77 -16.78 22.50
N THR A 217 -20.62 -15.49 22.75
CA THR A 217 -20.56 -14.43 21.74
C THR A 217 -19.41 -14.75 20.77
N GLY A 218 -19.76 -15.33 19.62
CA GLY A 218 -18.81 -15.88 18.67
C GLY A 218 -17.94 -14.79 18.04
N SER A 219 -16.76 -14.57 18.60
CA SER A 219 -15.63 -14.00 17.87
C SER A 219 -15.32 -14.96 16.72
N ARG A 220 -15.81 -14.66 15.52
CA ARG A 220 -15.45 -15.41 14.31
C ARG A 220 -13.98 -15.12 14.02
N TYR A 221 -13.13 -16.05 14.44
CA TYR A 221 -11.77 -16.14 13.94
C TYR A 221 -11.84 -16.41 12.44
N HIS A 222 -11.49 -15.42 11.63
CA HIS A 222 -11.24 -15.64 10.20
C HIS A 222 -10.03 -16.57 10.09
N SER A 223 -10.30 -17.84 9.79
CA SER A 223 -9.25 -18.81 9.47
C SER A 223 -8.55 -18.33 8.20
N THR A 224 -7.22 -18.21 8.25
CA THR A 224 -6.38 -17.97 7.07
C THR A 224 -6.34 -19.23 6.22
N LYS A 225 -7.46 -19.59 5.58
CA LYS A 225 -7.45 -20.59 4.52
C LYS A 225 -6.86 -19.94 3.28
N SER A 226 -5.61 -20.30 3.00
CA SER A 226 -4.93 -20.00 1.75
C SER A 226 -5.57 -20.79 0.62
N GLY A 227 -6.67 -20.28 0.06
CA GLY A 227 -7.12 -20.67 -1.27
C GLY A 227 -6.14 -20.10 -2.29
N SER A 228 -5.52 -20.97 -3.09
CA SER A 228 -4.80 -20.57 -4.31
C SER A 228 -5.70 -19.61 -5.08
N TRP A 229 -5.21 -18.44 -5.52
CA TRP A 229 -5.72 -17.49 -6.54
C TRP A 229 -4.84 -16.23 -6.53
N PRO A 230 -4.89 -15.32 -7.54
CA PRO A 230 -3.77 -14.41 -7.79
C PRO A 230 -3.51 -13.50 -6.59
N PRO A 231 -2.26 -13.07 -6.40
CA PRO A 231 -1.82 -12.38 -5.21
C PRO A 231 -2.64 -11.09 -5.04
N GLU A 232 -3.40 -11.03 -3.96
CA GLU A 232 -4.21 -9.89 -3.58
C GLU A 232 -3.28 -8.73 -3.28
N PHE A 233 -3.41 -7.63 -4.04
CA PHE A 233 -2.68 -6.39 -3.82
C PHE A 233 -2.72 -6.00 -2.34
N CYS A 234 -1.59 -5.60 -1.75
CA CYS A 234 -1.57 -5.08 -0.37
C CYS A 234 -0.94 -3.69 -0.29
N LEU A 235 -1.59 -2.76 0.40
CA LEU A 235 -0.99 -1.45 0.72
C LEU A 235 -0.47 -1.45 2.15
N PHE A 236 0.81 -1.10 2.33
CA PHE A 236 1.43 -0.84 3.62
C PHE A 236 1.75 0.66 3.72
N LEU A 237 0.99 1.38 4.53
CA LEU A 237 1.16 2.80 4.77
C LEU A 237 1.85 3.02 6.12
N TYR A 238 3.04 3.61 6.08
CA TYR A 238 3.79 4.06 7.25
C TYR A 238 3.60 5.57 7.39
N ALA A 239 2.83 5.98 8.40
CA ALA A 239 2.47 7.37 8.61
C ALA A 239 3.29 7.98 9.76
N TRP A 240 4.26 8.83 9.40
CA TRP A 240 5.25 9.42 10.29
C TRP A 240 4.82 10.79 10.78
N LYS A 241 4.68 10.94 12.10
CA LYS A 241 4.29 12.21 12.70
C LYS A 241 5.45 13.20 12.71
N LEU A 242 5.24 14.35 12.07
CA LEU A 242 6.12 15.51 12.17
C LEU A 242 5.72 16.34 13.39
N GLU A 243 6.71 16.95 14.05
CA GLU A 243 6.52 17.94 15.13
C GLU A 243 5.80 19.21 14.62
#